data_AF-A0A7S3Y1S0-F1
#
_entry.id   AF-A0A7S3Y1S0-F1
#
_cell.length_a   1.000
_cell.length_b   1.000
_cell.length_c   1.000
_cell.angle_alpha   90.00
_cell.angle_beta   90.00
_cell.angle_gamma   90.00
#
_symmetry.space_group_name_H-M   'P 1'
#
loop_
_entity.id
_entity.type
_entity.pdbx_description
1 polymer ?
#
loop_
_entity_poly.entity_id
_entity_poly.type
_entity_poly.pdbx_seq_one_letter_code
_entity_poly.pdbx_strand_id
1 'polypeptide(L)'
;MDYDARMLEATYEPKDYLWIVVVGGFLAVFCSYGIGANDVANAFATSVGAKTLSVKHAVILAAIFEFGGAVLLGSHVTKTIRKGIADIDCFIDDGPVLMYGMSCVIFCTGLWLLLA
;
A
#
# COMPACT_ATOMS: atom_id res chain seq x y z
N MET A 1 38.16 13.07 15.79
CA MET A 1 37.44 12.10 14.95
C MET A 1 36.37 11.37 15.78
N ASP A 2 35.44 12.11 16.39
CA ASP A 2 34.31 11.52 17.14
C ASP A 2 33.04 12.42 17.10
N TYR A 3 33.08 13.49 16.29
CA TYR A 3 31.98 14.47 16.18
C TYR A 3 30.99 14.14 15.07
N ASP A 4 31.32 13.20 14.19
CA ASP A 4 30.54 12.87 13.00
C ASP A 4 29.34 11.96 13.34
N ALA A 5 29.57 10.91 14.15
CA ALA A 5 28.53 9.97 14.55
C ALA A 5 27.43 10.61 15.43
N ARG A 6 27.77 11.60 16.26
CA ARG A 6 26.81 12.29 17.15
C ARG A 6 25.94 13.34 16.43
N MET A 7 26.35 13.80 15.25
CA MET A 7 25.56 14.73 14.44
C MET A 7 24.51 14.02 13.57
N LEU A 8 24.73 12.75 13.24
CA LEU A 8 23.76 11.90 12.52
C LEU A 8 22.68 11.33 13.45
N GLU A 9 23.01 11.11 14.72
CA GLU A 9 22.01 10.70 15.75
C GLU A 9 21.11 11.88 16.19
N ALA A 10 21.50 13.13 15.91
CA ALA A 10 20.80 14.34 16.33
C ALA A 10 19.80 14.90 15.28
N THR A 11 19.67 14.28 14.10
CA THR A 11 18.90 14.83 12.96
C THR A 11 17.57 14.14 12.66
N TYR A 12 17.17 13.12 13.43
CA TYR A 12 15.90 12.41 13.26
C TYR A 12 15.19 12.15 14.59
N GLU A 13 14.35 13.10 15.04
CA GLU A 13 13.37 12.77 16.07
C GLU A 13 12.20 12.00 15.41
N PRO A 14 11.85 10.77 15.87
CA PRO A 14 10.78 9.97 15.28
C PRO A 14 9.42 10.69 15.20
N LYS A 15 9.21 11.70 16.05
CA LYS A 15 8.01 12.52 16.09
C LYS A 15 7.84 13.40 14.85
N ASP A 16 8.94 13.83 14.22
CA ASP A 16 8.92 14.78 13.10
C ASP A 16 8.28 14.18 11.84
N TYR A 17 8.35 12.86 11.70
CA TYR A 17 7.82 12.14 10.54
C TYR A 17 6.68 11.17 10.87
N LEU A 18 6.27 11.08 12.15
CA LEU A 18 5.17 10.24 12.59
C LEU A 18 3.87 10.56 11.84
N TRP A 19 3.66 11.84 11.50
CA TRP A 19 2.50 12.27 10.74
C TRP A 19 2.42 11.60 9.36
N ILE A 20 3.57 11.35 8.70
CA ILE A 20 3.62 10.67 7.39
C ILE A 20 3.13 9.24 7.54
N VAL A 21 3.52 8.55 8.62
CA VAL A 21 3.09 7.17 8.90
C VAL A 21 1.60 7.12 9.20
N VAL A 22 1.09 8.05 10.02
CA VAL A 22 -0.33 8.12 10.37
C VAL A 22 -1.18 8.40 9.13
N VAL A 23 -0.83 9.45 8.36
CA VAL A 23 -1.53 9.80 7.11
C VAL A 23 -1.40 8.68 6.09
N GLY A 24 -0.19 8.13 5.92
CA GLY A 24 0.08 6.99 5.04
C GLY A 24 -0.75 5.75 5.40
N GLY A 25 -0.98 5.49 6.68
CA GLY A 25 -1.87 4.42 7.14
C GLY A 25 -3.32 4.62 6.68
N PHE A 26 -3.87 5.83 6.83
CA PHE A 26 -5.20 6.15 6.32
C PHE A 26 -5.28 6.08 4.80
N LEU A 27 -4.24 6.56 4.11
CA LEU A 27 -4.13 6.46 2.65
C LEU A 27 -4.04 5.01 2.17
N ALA A 28 -3.36 4.14 2.91
CA ALA A 28 -3.26 2.72 2.59
C ALA A 28 -4.62 2.02 2.74
N VAL A 29 -5.39 2.35 3.78
CA VAL A 29 -6.78 1.86 3.93
C VAL A 29 -7.68 2.37 2.81
N PHE A 30 -7.53 3.64 2.43
CA PHE A 30 -8.27 4.23 1.32
C PHE A 30 -7.94 3.54 -0.02
N CYS A 31 -6.66 3.33 -0.32
CA CYS A 31 -6.22 2.67 -1.53
C CYS A 31 -6.62 1.18 -1.56
N SER A 32 -6.48 0.45 -0.44
CA SER A 32 -6.84 -0.96 -0.37
C SER A 32 -8.34 -1.20 -0.57
N TYR A 33 -9.19 -0.27 -0.13
CA TYR A 33 -10.62 -0.29 -0.44
C TYR A 33 -10.87 -0.21 -1.95
N GLY A 34 -10.22 0.73 -2.65
CA GLY A 34 -10.33 0.88 -4.09
C GLY A 34 -9.84 -0.36 -4.86
N ILE A 35 -8.70 -0.92 -4.44
CA ILE A 35 -8.14 -2.16 -5.02
C ILE A 35 -9.14 -3.30 -4.86
N GLY A 36 -9.60 -3.56 -3.62
CA GLY A 36 -10.52 -4.66 -3.35
C GLY A 36 -11.85 -4.55 -4.10
N ALA A 37 -12.41 -3.34 -4.22
CA ALA A 37 -13.65 -3.13 -4.97
C ALA A 37 -13.50 -3.49 -6.46
N ASN A 38 -12.40 -3.04 -7.08
CA ASN A 38 -12.09 -3.32 -8.49
C ASN A 38 -11.78 -4.80 -8.71
N ASP A 39 -10.99 -5.42 -7.82
CA ASP A 39 -10.57 -6.82 -7.95
C ASP A 39 -11.75 -7.78 -7.81
N VAL A 40 -12.65 -7.56 -6.86
CA VAL A 40 -13.86 -8.39 -6.70
C VAL A 40 -14.76 -8.31 -7.93
N ALA A 41 -14.92 -7.12 -8.52
CA ALA A 41 -15.68 -6.98 -9.75
C ALA A 41 -15.03 -7.79 -10.90
N ASN A 42 -13.72 -7.66 -11.07
CA ASN A 42 -12.98 -8.36 -12.13
C ASN A 42 -12.98 -9.89 -11.95
N ALA A 43 -12.88 -10.38 -10.71
CA ALA A 43 -12.83 -11.81 -10.42
C ALA A 43 -14.21 -12.49 -10.47
N PHE A 44 -15.27 -11.80 -10.06
CA PHE A 44 -16.60 -12.42 -9.85
C PHE A 44 -17.70 -11.95 -10.80
N ALA A 45 -17.47 -10.97 -11.69
CA ALA A 45 -18.49 -10.44 -12.60
C ALA A 45 -19.15 -11.53 -13.47
N THR A 46 -18.38 -12.48 -14.00
CA THR A 46 -18.92 -13.56 -14.86
C THR A 46 -19.75 -14.55 -14.07
N SER A 47 -19.28 -14.99 -12.90
CA SER A 47 -19.97 -15.94 -12.02
C SER A 47 -21.27 -15.36 -11.46
N VAL A 48 -21.26 -14.07 -11.11
CA VAL A 48 -22.46 -13.35 -10.66
C VAL A 48 -23.41 -13.09 -11.83
N GLY A 49 -22.89 -12.67 -12.99
CA GLY A 49 -23.67 -12.42 -14.21
C GLY A 49 -24.35 -13.68 -14.75
N ALA A 50 -23.69 -14.84 -14.65
CA ALA A 50 -24.25 -16.15 -15.00
C ALA A 50 -25.25 -16.71 -13.97
N LYS A 51 -25.50 -15.97 -12.86
CA LYS A 51 -26.35 -16.38 -11.74
C LYS A 51 -25.89 -17.67 -11.04
N THR A 52 -24.65 -18.09 -11.25
CA THR A 52 -24.04 -19.21 -10.54
C THR A 52 -23.73 -18.84 -9.09
N LEU A 53 -23.43 -17.55 -8.84
CA LEU A 53 -23.14 -17.03 -7.51
C LEU A 53 -23.95 -15.75 -7.24
N SER A 54 -24.42 -15.58 -6.01
CA SER A 54 -25.03 -14.31 -5.60
C SER A 54 -23.95 -13.29 -5.23
N VAL A 55 -24.26 -11.99 -5.34
CA VAL A 55 -23.34 -10.91 -4.93
C VAL A 55 -22.89 -11.09 -3.47
N LYS A 56 -23.81 -11.48 -2.57
CA LYS A 56 -23.48 -11.68 -1.15
C LYS A 56 -22.46 -12.81 -0.96
N HIS A 57 -22.61 -13.92 -1.68
CA HIS A 57 -21.66 -15.03 -1.60
C HIS A 57 -20.30 -14.66 -2.22
N ALA A 58 -20.30 -13.91 -3.33
CA ALA A 58 -19.08 -13.43 -3.96
C ALA A 58 -18.26 -12.55 -3.00
N VAL A 59 -18.91 -11.61 -2.29
CA VAL A 59 -18.24 -10.73 -1.32
C VAL A 59 -17.66 -11.51 -0.14
N ILE A 60 -18.38 -12.49 0.41
CA ILE A 60 -17.86 -13.31 1.52
C ILE A 60 -16.65 -14.12 1.07
N LEU A 61 -16.74 -14.74 -0.12
CA LEU A 61 -15.65 -15.53 -0.67
C LEU A 61 -14.42 -14.66 -0.93
N ALA A 62 -14.61 -13.52 -1.60
CA ALA A 62 -13.56 -12.54 -1.83
C ALA A 62 -12.91 -12.09 -0.52
N ALA A 63 -13.69 -11.74 0.50
CA ALA A 63 -13.15 -11.29 1.78
C ALA A 63 -12.21 -12.33 2.42
N ILE A 64 -12.52 -13.63 2.32
CA ILE A 64 -11.67 -14.69 2.88
C ILE A 64 -10.41 -14.89 2.04
N PHE A 65 -10.57 -15.02 0.71
CA PHE A 65 -9.47 -15.38 -0.18
C PHE A 65 -8.53 -14.22 -0.50
N GLU A 66 -9.05 -13.00 -0.70
CA GLU A 66 -8.24 -11.79 -0.90
C GLU A 66 -7.47 -11.43 0.36
N PHE A 67 -8.13 -11.45 1.53
CA PHE A 67 -7.45 -11.21 2.80
C PHE A 67 -6.40 -12.29 3.09
N GLY A 68 -6.75 -13.57 2.87
CA GLY A 68 -5.82 -14.69 3.02
C GLY A 68 -4.60 -14.54 2.10
N GLY A 69 -4.82 -14.19 0.83
CA GLY A 69 -3.75 -13.92 -0.13
C GLY A 69 -2.87 -12.74 0.30
N ALA A 70 -3.46 -11.63 0.75
CA ALA A 70 -2.74 -10.47 1.23
C ALA A 70 -1.86 -10.79 2.45
N VAL A 71 -2.36 -11.56 3.42
CA VAL A 71 -1.61 -11.95 4.62
C VAL A 71 -0.49 -12.95 4.29
N LEU A 72 -0.78 -13.96 3.46
CA LEU A 72 0.16 -15.06 3.19
C LEU A 72 1.22 -14.69 2.13
N LEU A 73 0.84 -13.92 1.11
CA LEU A 73 1.67 -13.68 -0.08
C LEU A 73 2.01 -12.20 -0.31
N GLY A 74 1.37 -11.27 0.41
CA GLY A 74 1.51 -9.83 0.17
C GLY A 74 2.94 -9.30 0.37
N SER A 75 3.74 -9.93 1.24
CA SER A 75 5.12 -9.50 1.49
C SER A 75 6.04 -9.68 0.28
N HIS A 76 5.81 -10.72 -0.55
CA HIS A 76 6.58 -10.95 -1.77
C HIS A 76 6.20 -9.94 -2.85
N VAL A 77 4.91 -9.70 -3.05
CA VAL A 77 4.39 -8.74 -4.03
C VAL A 77 4.90 -7.32 -3.72
N THR A 78 4.77 -6.89 -2.47
CA THR A 78 5.21 -5.55 -2.03
C THR A 78 6.71 -5.36 -2.24
N LYS A 79 7.54 -6.39 -1.97
CA LYS A 79 8.98 -6.34 -2.21
C LYS A 79 9.31 -6.17 -3.69
N THR A 80 8.61 -6.89 -4.56
CA THR A 80 8.82 -6.81 -6.01
C THR A 80 8.40 -5.46 -6.56
N ILE A 81 7.23 -4.94 -6.18
CA ILE A 81 6.76 -3.61 -6.58
C ILE A 81 7.75 -2.53 -6.14
N ARG A 82 8.17 -2.55 -4.86
CA ARG A 82 9.10 -1.55 -4.33
C ARG A 82 10.42 -1.53 -5.09
N LYS A 83 11.03 -2.71 -5.31
CA LYS A 83 12.33 -2.82 -5.98
C LYS A 83 12.27 -2.56 -7.49
N GLY A 84 11.12 -2.79 -8.12
CA GLY A 84 10.97 -2.63 -9.57
C GLY A 84 10.69 -1.19 -10.01
N ILE A 85 10.33 -0.29 -9.09
CA ILE A 85 9.86 1.06 -9.40
C ILE A 85 10.79 2.15 -8.85
N ALA A 86 11.26 2.00 -7.61
CA ALA A 86 12.12 3.00 -6.96
C ALA A 86 13.47 2.38 -6.59
N ASP A 87 14.55 3.06 -6.99
CA ASP A 87 15.90 2.75 -6.50
C ASP A 87 16.06 3.32 -5.10
N ILE A 88 16.19 2.43 -4.10
CA ILE A 88 16.27 2.81 -2.68
C ILE A 88 17.64 3.40 -2.36
N ASP A 89 18.68 3.02 -3.12
CA ASP A 89 20.05 3.47 -2.86
C ASP A 89 20.18 4.99 -3.07
N CYS A 90 19.31 5.58 -3.89
CA CYS A 90 19.21 7.04 -4.08
C CYS A 90 18.68 7.81 -2.85
N PHE A 91 18.09 7.13 -1.86
CA PHE A 91 17.42 7.77 -0.71
C PHE A 91 18.03 7.37 0.65
N ILE A 92 19.21 6.74 0.68
CA ILE A 92 19.86 6.30 1.91
C ILE A 92 20.11 7.47 2.88
N ASP A 93 20.47 8.63 2.34
CA ASP A 93 20.76 9.83 3.12
C ASP A 93 19.50 10.67 3.45
N ASP A 94 18.36 10.37 2.82
CA ASP A 94 17.10 11.12 2.96
C ASP A 94 15.86 10.20 2.89
N GLY A 95 15.68 9.40 3.95
CA GLY A 95 14.54 8.48 4.10
C GLY A 95 13.14 9.12 4.08
N PRO A 96 12.91 10.31 4.66
CA PRO A 96 11.63 11.02 4.61
C PRO A 96 11.15 11.35 3.22
N VAL A 97 12.04 11.73 2.31
CA VAL A 97 11.66 11.99 0.93
C VAL A 97 11.08 10.73 0.29
N LEU A 98 11.68 9.56 0.56
CA LEU A 98 11.12 8.28 0.12
C LEU A 98 9.76 8.00 0.77
N MET A 99 9.61 8.20 2.09
CA MET A 99 8.34 7.99 2.80
C MET A 99 7.21 8.89 2.27
N TYR A 100 7.53 10.15 2.02
CA TYR A 100 6.60 11.13 1.44
C TYR A 100 6.21 10.73 0.01
N GLY A 101 7.20 10.38 -0.83
CA GLY A 101 6.94 9.91 -2.19
C GLY A 101 6.05 8.67 -2.24
N MET A 102 6.29 7.67 -1.38
CA MET A 102 5.43 6.49 -1.27
C MET A 102 4.00 6.84 -0.85
N SER A 103 3.84 7.83 0.04
CA SER A 103 2.52 8.32 0.45
C SER A 103 1.76 8.97 -0.73
N CYS A 104 2.44 9.74 -1.57
CA CYS A 104 1.87 10.30 -2.80
C CYS A 104 1.44 9.20 -3.78
N VAL A 105 2.26 8.17 -3.98
CA VAL A 105 1.93 7.04 -4.85
C VAL A 105 0.66 6.34 -4.38
N ILE A 106 0.55 6.05 -3.08
CA ILE A 106 -0.64 5.40 -2.50
C ILE A 106 -1.88 6.29 -2.70
N PHE A 107 -1.77 7.60 -2.46
CA PHE A 107 -2.89 8.53 -2.66
C PHE A 107 -3.34 8.58 -4.13
N CYS A 108 -2.42 8.77 -5.07
CA CYS A 108 -2.73 8.81 -6.50
C CYS A 108 -3.35 7.49 -6.98
N THR A 109 -2.86 6.36 -6.48
CA THR A 109 -3.39 5.03 -6.82
C THR A 109 -4.81 4.87 -6.31
N GLY A 110 -5.07 5.18 -5.04
CA GLY A 110 -6.41 5.12 -4.47
C GLY A 110 -7.39 6.08 -5.16
N LEU A 111 -6.92 7.29 -5.51
CA LEU A 111 -7.74 8.29 -6.19
C LEU A 111 -8.13 7.81 -7.59
N TRP A 112 -7.19 7.24 -8.35
CA TRP A 112 -7.47 6.70 -9.67
C TRP A 112 -8.47 5.54 -9.60
N LEU A 113 -8.28 4.60 -8.68
CA LEU A 113 -9.15 3.43 -8.52
C LEU A 113 -10.57 3.78 -8.06
N LEU A 114 -10.74 4.92 -7.40
CA LEU A 114 -12.07 5.40 -7.00
C LEU A 114 -12.79 6.12 -8.15
N LEU A 115 -12.04 6.75 -9.06
CA LEU A 115 -12.59 7.46 -10.21
C LEU A 115 -12.86 6.55 -11.41
N ALA A 116 -12.07 5.49 -11.58
CA ALA A 116 -12.19 4.49 -12.64
C ALA A 116 -13.42 3.60 -12.43
#